data_AF-B8LCZ4-F1
#
_entry.id   AF-B8LCZ4-F1
#
_cell.length_a   1.000
_cell.length_b   1.000
_cell.length_c   1.000
_cell.angle_alpha   90.00
_cell.angle_beta   90.00
_cell.angle_gamma   90.00
#
_symmetry.space_group_name_H-M   'P 1'
#
loop_
_entity.id
_entity.type
_entity.pdbx_description
1 polymer ?
#
loop_
_entity_poly.entity_id
_entity_poly.type
_entity_poly.pdbx_seq_one_letter_code
_entity_poly.pdbx_strand_id
1 'polypeptide(L)'
;MNAPRRRHSPPAMNVHMICTIVLSLCAHHFLNGYIGTITSLSSFVVSAEQDTSIYESKIQNAMNHYMEQSEELLYRAVGEGGANAASVQVNANGEITSSSEEELQMKFAERAVEEELTKLNEIKKKVDAMKMMQDRSEDEEVEDEEEYGYDYDDEEYEYGSEDEDDEEDNLIPSAADPNEPAETKKSQYGDDDVQDELAIKNLLDPEEWYKYSYWELHAYFSCAAEFKKSKDVYPPERWIDLRDFYHEFTKEDLEEFPIPEGEPERSYQYTEGSYDPPMETFQSGYKGRGLKASRDIKEGELVFQATNNTVIFTHGHTWRKFLFSIYERYEDRFDSETTCDVLVWSWIQRLVPGGPLVIVMDIDNGSLMNEGREEPGWEKPNIKCGKDGWCDFDYFAIKDIRKGEEILCDYREFAMLNAWNMMGL
;
A
#
# COMPACT_ATOMS: atom_id res chain seq x y z
N MET A 1 24.25 79.34 -24.51
CA MET A 1 23.47 78.50 -25.45
C MET A 1 24.36 77.35 -25.89
N ASN A 2 24.17 76.16 -25.33
CA ASN A 2 24.86 74.92 -25.72
C ASN A 2 23.80 73.82 -25.88
N ALA A 3 23.84 73.12 -27.02
CA ALA A 3 22.90 72.06 -27.39
C ALA A 3 23.13 70.77 -26.58
N PRO A 4 22.10 69.94 -26.34
CA PRO A 4 22.21 68.76 -25.49
C PRO A 4 22.80 67.56 -26.24
N ARG A 5 23.72 66.83 -25.59
CA ARG A 5 24.26 65.54 -26.04
C ARG A 5 23.23 64.42 -25.80
N ARG A 6 22.85 63.70 -26.85
CA ARG A 6 22.11 62.42 -26.77
C ARG A 6 23.02 61.34 -26.17
N ARG A 7 22.58 60.67 -25.10
CA ARG A 7 23.18 59.40 -24.62
C ARG A 7 22.47 58.25 -25.33
N HIS A 8 23.23 57.34 -25.93
CA HIS A 8 22.73 56.06 -26.40
C HIS A 8 22.59 55.10 -25.22
N SER A 9 21.39 54.53 -25.04
CA SER A 9 21.17 53.40 -24.14
C SER A 9 21.74 52.12 -24.78
N PRO A 10 22.37 51.21 -24.00
CA PRO A 10 22.72 49.89 -24.49
C PRO A 10 21.45 49.05 -24.74
N PRO A 11 21.48 48.08 -25.67
CA PRO A 11 20.31 47.26 -25.95
C PRO A 11 20.00 46.35 -24.76
N ALA A 12 18.71 46.26 -24.41
CA ALA A 12 18.21 45.30 -23.44
C ALA A 12 18.47 43.87 -23.96
N MET A 13 19.13 43.04 -23.13
CA MET A 13 19.26 41.62 -23.38
C MET A 13 17.89 40.97 -23.16
N ASN A 14 17.44 40.20 -24.15
CA ASN A 14 16.12 39.57 -24.16
C ASN A 14 16.12 38.33 -23.24
N VAL A 15 15.23 38.27 -22.27
CA VAL A 15 15.03 37.16 -21.31
C VAL A 15 14.88 35.80 -22.02
N HIS A 16 14.35 35.83 -23.25
CA HIS A 16 14.24 34.65 -24.11
C HIS A 16 15.60 34.00 -24.48
N MET A 17 16.69 34.77 -24.42
CA MET A 17 18.06 34.31 -24.73
C MET A 17 18.70 33.57 -23.55
N ILE A 18 18.32 33.90 -22.31
CA ILE A 18 18.83 33.25 -21.09
C ILE A 18 18.16 31.89 -20.89
N CYS A 19 16.84 31.79 -21.10
CA CYS A 19 16.12 30.51 -21.08
C CYS A 19 16.67 29.51 -22.11
N THR A 20 17.02 29.99 -23.32
CA THR A 20 17.60 29.14 -24.38
C THR A 20 19.00 28.62 -24.01
N ILE A 21 19.81 29.39 -23.27
CA ILE A 21 21.16 28.97 -22.84
C ILE A 21 21.09 27.94 -21.70
N VAL A 22 20.16 28.11 -20.75
CA VAL A 22 19.97 27.16 -19.64
C VAL A 22 19.37 25.84 -20.14
N LEU A 23 18.35 25.89 -21.01
CA LEU A 23 17.77 24.70 -21.65
C LEU A 23 18.79 23.96 -22.53
N SER A 24 19.67 24.70 -23.24
CA SER A 24 20.70 24.09 -24.08
C SER A 24 21.85 23.47 -23.28
N LEU A 25 22.12 23.91 -22.04
CA LEU A 25 23.10 23.31 -21.14
C LEU A 25 22.56 22.06 -20.43
N CYS A 26 21.26 22.05 -20.08
CA CYS A 26 20.59 20.86 -19.54
C CYS A 26 20.44 19.76 -20.60
N ALA A 27 20.11 20.11 -21.85
CA ALA A 27 20.03 19.15 -22.95
C ALA A 27 21.39 18.56 -23.35
N HIS A 28 22.49 19.33 -23.23
CA HIS A 28 23.85 18.86 -23.56
C HIS A 28 24.41 17.84 -22.55
N HIS A 29 23.95 17.88 -21.29
CA HIS A 29 24.32 16.89 -20.28
C HIS A 29 23.55 15.58 -20.41
N PHE A 30 22.36 15.60 -21.02
CA PHE A 30 21.50 14.42 -21.20
C PHE A 30 21.81 13.62 -22.48
N LEU A 31 22.29 14.27 -23.54
CA LEU A 31 22.43 13.65 -24.88
C LEU A 31 23.79 12.97 -25.18
N ASN A 32 24.77 13.03 -24.28
CA ASN A 32 26.09 12.39 -24.50
C ASN A 32 26.18 10.92 -24.02
N GLY A 33 25.05 10.28 -23.72
CA GLY A 33 25.02 8.95 -23.09
C GLY A 33 24.67 7.76 -23.98
N TYR A 34 24.17 7.91 -25.20
CA TYR A 34 23.66 6.76 -25.97
C TYR A 34 23.84 6.92 -27.48
N ILE A 35 24.78 6.15 -28.06
CA ILE A 35 24.78 5.79 -29.48
C ILE A 35 24.91 4.27 -29.55
N GLY A 36 23.84 3.60 -29.96
CA GLY A 36 23.84 2.16 -30.22
C GLY A 36 22.48 1.61 -30.66
N THR A 37 22.32 1.46 -31.97
CA THR A 37 21.35 0.61 -32.71
C THR A 37 19.85 0.97 -32.67
N ILE A 38 19.37 1.47 -33.82
CA ILE A 38 17.97 1.73 -34.18
C ILE A 38 17.49 0.63 -35.13
N THR A 39 16.41 -0.06 -34.77
CA THR A 39 15.22 -0.31 -35.62
C THR A 39 14.12 -1.03 -34.81
N SER A 40 13.52 -0.36 -33.80
CA SER A 40 12.18 -0.72 -33.25
C SER A 40 11.64 0.31 -32.23
N LEU A 41 11.78 1.63 -32.50
CA LEU A 41 11.51 2.68 -31.49
C LEU A 41 10.39 3.68 -31.83
N SER A 42 9.65 3.50 -32.93
CA SER A 42 8.67 4.52 -33.34
C SER A 42 7.42 4.61 -32.48
N SER A 43 7.04 3.57 -31.73
CA SER A 43 5.88 3.58 -30.84
C SER A 43 6.21 4.05 -29.41
N PHE A 44 7.41 3.75 -28.91
CA PHE A 44 7.82 4.12 -27.55
C PHE A 44 8.20 5.61 -27.42
N VAL A 45 8.75 6.21 -28.47
CA VAL A 45 9.12 7.65 -28.48
C VAL A 45 7.90 8.56 -28.40
N VAL A 46 6.75 8.15 -28.98
CA VAL A 46 5.52 8.95 -28.96
C VAL A 46 4.90 9.02 -27.55
N SER A 47 5.04 7.96 -26.75
CA SER A 47 4.54 7.94 -25.36
C SER A 47 5.43 8.77 -24.43
N ALA A 48 6.76 8.70 -24.60
CA ALA A 48 7.70 9.49 -23.79
C ALA A 48 7.64 11.00 -24.08
N GLU A 49 7.33 11.41 -25.31
CA GLU A 49 7.10 12.82 -25.69
C GLU A 49 5.79 13.38 -25.09
N GLN A 50 4.75 12.56 -24.92
CA GLN A 50 3.52 12.98 -24.25
C GLN A 50 3.73 13.20 -22.75
N ASP A 51 4.46 12.32 -22.07
CA ASP A 51 4.75 12.44 -20.63
C ASP A 51 5.68 13.61 -20.29
N THR A 52 6.64 13.91 -21.16
CA THR A 52 7.50 15.10 -20.99
C THR A 52 6.71 16.40 -21.11
N SER A 53 5.73 16.48 -22.02
CA SER A 53 4.89 17.68 -22.15
C SER A 53 3.99 17.93 -20.92
N ILE A 54 3.53 16.86 -20.28
CA ILE A 54 2.72 16.91 -19.05
C ILE A 54 3.60 17.38 -17.88
N TYR A 55 4.84 16.90 -17.79
CA TYR A 55 5.80 17.34 -16.78
C TYR A 55 6.24 18.79 -16.96
N GLU A 56 6.53 19.21 -18.19
CA GLU A 56 6.85 20.61 -18.52
C GLU A 56 5.68 21.54 -18.16
N SER A 57 4.45 21.14 -18.44
CA SER A 57 3.25 21.91 -18.08
C SER A 57 3.07 22.02 -16.56
N LYS A 58 3.32 20.95 -15.80
CA LYS A 58 3.25 20.95 -14.33
C LYS A 58 4.34 21.84 -13.72
N ILE A 59 5.56 21.78 -14.23
CA ILE A 59 6.68 22.64 -13.80
C ILE A 59 6.35 24.10 -14.12
N GLN A 60 5.87 24.40 -15.32
CA GLN A 60 5.50 25.76 -15.71
C GLN A 60 4.34 26.32 -14.86
N ASN A 61 3.35 25.50 -14.54
CA ASN A 61 2.25 25.89 -13.65
C ASN A 61 2.72 26.12 -12.21
N ALA A 62 3.61 25.27 -11.69
CA ALA A 62 4.23 25.48 -10.38
C ALA A 62 5.05 26.78 -10.35
N MET A 63 5.87 27.04 -11.38
CA MET A 63 6.62 28.28 -11.52
C MET A 63 5.71 29.51 -11.55
N ASN A 64 4.61 29.46 -12.31
CA ASN A 64 3.64 30.56 -12.37
C ASN A 64 2.95 30.78 -11.01
N HIS A 65 2.55 29.71 -10.33
CA HIS A 65 1.96 29.78 -9.00
C HIS A 65 2.92 30.39 -7.97
N TYR A 66 4.18 29.97 -7.96
CA TYR A 66 5.20 30.52 -7.07
C TYR A 66 5.58 31.96 -7.42
N MET A 67 5.59 32.35 -8.70
CA MET A 67 5.76 33.76 -9.08
C MET A 67 4.61 34.63 -8.57
N GLU A 68 3.36 34.16 -8.66
CA GLU A 68 2.19 34.87 -8.12
C GLU A 68 2.25 35.00 -6.59
N GLN A 69 2.69 33.95 -5.89
CA GLN A 69 2.87 34.01 -4.42
C GLN A 69 4.16 34.73 -3.98
N SER A 70 5.13 34.91 -4.87
CA SER A 70 6.41 35.55 -4.54
C SER A 70 6.24 37.02 -4.15
N GLU A 71 5.25 37.73 -4.69
CA GLU A 71 4.93 39.10 -4.25
C GLU A 71 4.47 39.10 -2.78
N GLU A 72 3.57 38.20 -2.40
CA GLU A 72 3.06 38.07 -1.03
C GLU A 72 4.18 37.66 -0.05
N LEU A 73 5.05 36.75 -0.47
CA LEU A 73 6.20 36.28 0.31
C LEU A 73 7.30 37.34 0.42
N LEU A 74 7.52 38.18 -0.61
CA LEU A 74 8.39 39.36 -0.55
C LEU A 74 7.85 40.40 0.43
N TYR A 75 6.56 40.71 0.39
CA TYR A 75 5.93 41.64 1.35
C TYR A 75 6.02 41.11 2.78
N ARG A 76 5.85 39.80 2.98
CA ARG A 76 5.95 39.16 4.28
C ARG A 76 7.39 39.09 4.79
N ALA A 77 8.37 38.79 3.95
CA ALA A 77 9.79 38.81 4.30
C ALA A 77 10.30 40.22 4.65
N VAL A 78 9.80 41.25 3.97
CA VAL A 78 10.07 42.66 4.30
C VAL A 78 9.38 43.08 5.61
N GLY A 79 8.20 42.55 5.90
CA GLY A 79 7.46 42.80 7.14
C GLY A 79 8.00 42.07 8.38
N GLU A 80 8.45 40.83 8.22
CA GLU A 80 8.93 39.95 9.31
C GLU A 80 10.45 40.03 9.52
N GLY A 81 11.20 40.59 8.56
CA GLY A 81 12.66 40.80 8.62
C GLY A 81 13.09 41.92 9.59
N GLY A 82 12.89 41.72 10.89
CA GLY A 82 13.34 42.62 11.94
C GLY A 82 14.87 42.86 11.92
N ALA A 83 15.26 44.13 11.96
CA ALA A 83 16.57 44.75 12.29
C ALA A 83 17.88 44.23 11.65
N ASN A 84 17.92 43.05 11.02
CA ASN A 84 19.12 42.45 10.42
C ASN A 84 19.10 42.41 8.89
N ALA A 85 18.04 42.90 8.24
CA ALA A 85 18.01 43.17 6.80
C ALA A 85 18.76 44.47 6.46
N ALA A 86 20.03 44.54 6.85
CA ALA A 86 20.88 45.72 6.68
C ALA A 86 21.47 45.78 5.26
N SER A 87 20.65 46.19 4.28
CA SER A 87 21.13 46.91 3.06
C SER A 87 20.02 47.31 2.06
N VAL A 88 18.74 47.05 2.31
CA VAL A 88 17.68 47.46 1.36
C VAL A 88 17.42 48.97 1.49
N GLN A 89 17.99 49.76 0.58
CA GLN A 89 17.76 51.21 0.54
C GLN A 89 16.46 51.52 -0.21
N VAL A 90 15.40 51.79 0.54
CA VAL A 90 14.12 52.28 0.00
C VAL A 90 14.17 53.81 -0.07
N ASN A 91 13.91 54.38 -1.24
CA ASN A 91 13.88 55.83 -1.43
C ASN A 91 12.61 56.44 -0.79
N ALA A 92 12.54 57.77 -0.74
CA ALA A 92 11.44 58.50 -0.11
C ALA A 92 10.05 58.26 -0.75
N ASN A 93 9.98 57.60 -1.92
CA ASN A 93 8.75 57.25 -2.62
C ASN A 93 8.34 55.78 -2.41
N GLY A 94 9.10 54.99 -1.66
CA GLY A 94 8.84 53.56 -1.45
C GLY A 94 9.53 52.63 -2.45
N GLU A 95 10.40 53.12 -3.34
CA GLU A 95 11.07 52.30 -4.35
C GLU A 95 12.46 51.85 -3.88
N ILE A 96 12.83 50.59 -4.10
CA ILE A 96 14.12 50.00 -3.70
C ILE A 96 15.22 50.45 -4.70
N THR A 97 16.34 50.99 -4.22
CA THR A 97 17.33 51.73 -5.04
C THR A 97 18.75 51.17 -5.09
N SER A 98 19.00 49.91 -4.71
CA SER A 98 20.29 49.26 -4.96
C SER A 98 20.13 47.84 -5.50
N SER A 99 21.09 47.44 -6.35
CA SER A 99 21.29 46.12 -6.99
C SER A 99 20.56 44.95 -6.32
N SER A 100 19.75 44.21 -7.03
CA SER A 100 18.69 44.63 -7.96
C SER A 100 17.46 43.88 -7.45
N GLU A 101 16.26 44.44 -7.59
CA GLU A 101 15.02 43.69 -7.33
C GLU A 101 15.05 42.30 -8.01
N GLU A 102 15.66 42.23 -9.20
CA GLU A 102 16.00 41.00 -9.92
C GLU A 102 16.92 40.03 -9.14
N GLU A 103 17.91 40.51 -8.38
CA GLU A 103 18.82 39.65 -7.60
C GLU A 103 18.10 39.03 -6.39
N LEU A 104 17.20 39.78 -5.74
CA LEU A 104 16.37 39.25 -4.65
C LEU A 104 15.33 38.26 -5.18
N GLN A 105 14.69 38.57 -6.31
CA GLN A 105 13.78 37.65 -7.00
C GLN A 105 14.50 36.37 -7.45
N MET A 106 15.73 36.47 -7.96
CA MET A 106 16.53 35.29 -8.31
C MET A 106 16.88 34.42 -7.10
N LYS A 107 17.29 35.01 -5.97
CA LYS A 107 17.59 34.24 -4.75
C LYS A 107 16.35 33.58 -4.16
N PHE A 108 15.21 34.24 -4.25
CA PHE A 108 13.93 33.65 -3.83
C PHE A 108 13.55 32.48 -4.74
N ALA A 109 13.66 32.65 -6.05
CA ALA A 109 13.41 31.59 -7.03
C ALA A 109 14.37 30.40 -6.86
N GLU A 110 15.66 30.65 -6.63
CA GLU A 110 16.68 29.62 -6.36
C GLU A 110 16.30 28.78 -5.13
N ARG A 111 15.90 29.44 -4.03
CA ARG A 111 15.49 28.74 -2.81
C ARG A 111 14.19 27.95 -2.98
N ALA A 112 13.21 28.47 -3.72
CA ALA A 112 11.98 27.76 -4.03
C ALA A 112 12.24 26.52 -4.89
N VAL A 113 13.14 26.64 -5.88
CA VAL A 113 13.58 25.50 -6.70
C VAL A 113 14.32 24.47 -5.86
N GLU A 114 15.22 24.89 -4.96
CA GLU A 114 15.92 23.97 -4.05
C GLU A 114 14.94 23.19 -3.17
N GLU A 115 13.93 23.87 -2.60
CA GLU A 115 12.92 23.22 -1.75
C GLU A 115 12.09 22.18 -2.52
N GLU A 116 11.64 22.51 -3.74
CA GLU A 116 10.93 21.56 -4.60
C GLU A 116 11.84 20.42 -5.06
N LEU A 117 13.12 20.69 -5.32
CA LEU A 117 14.09 19.64 -5.65
C LEU A 117 14.31 18.69 -4.46
N THR A 118 14.30 19.20 -3.23
CA THR A 118 14.35 18.36 -2.02
C THR A 118 13.11 17.48 -1.93
N LYS A 119 11.91 18.03 -2.11
CA LYS A 119 10.65 17.25 -2.11
C LYS A 119 10.65 16.17 -3.20
N LEU A 120 11.09 16.51 -4.41
CA LEU A 120 11.20 15.56 -5.52
C LEU A 120 12.22 14.44 -5.23
N ASN A 121 13.35 14.75 -4.60
CA ASN A 121 14.33 13.74 -4.21
C ASN A 121 13.79 12.82 -3.11
N GLU A 122 12.99 13.32 -2.17
CA GLU A 122 12.30 12.50 -1.17
C GLU A 122 11.26 11.58 -1.81
N ILE A 123 10.43 12.10 -2.73
CA ILE A 123 9.48 11.31 -3.51
C ILE A 123 10.22 10.22 -4.30
N LYS A 124 11.33 10.57 -4.97
CA LYS A 124 12.14 9.61 -5.72
C LYS A 124 12.64 8.49 -4.81
N LYS A 125 13.17 8.81 -3.63
CA LYS A 125 13.59 7.78 -2.65
C LYS A 125 12.44 6.86 -2.24
N LYS A 126 11.23 7.41 -2.04
CA LYS A 126 10.03 6.61 -1.72
C LYS A 126 9.63 5.69 -2.89
N VAL A 127 9.67 6.21 -4.12
CA VAL A 127 9.38 5.43 -5.34
C VAL A 127 10.42 4.31 -5.53
N ASP A 128 11.71 4.61 -5.37
CA ASP A 128 12.77 3.62 -5.49
C ASP A 128 12.61 2.51 -4.40
N ALA A 129 12.23 2.87 -3.18
CA ALA A 129 11.94 1.90 -2.11
C ALA A 129 10.70 1.04 -2.40
N MET A 130 9.61 1.64 -2.91
CA MET A 130 8.41 0.89 -3.30
C MET A 130 8.70 -0.07 -4.46
N LYS A 131 9.50 0.36 -5.44
CA LYS A 131 9.87 -0.49 -6.57
C LYS A 131 10.70 -1.69 -6.13
N MET A 132 11.63 -1.51 -5.19
CA MET A 132 12.40 -2.62 -4.62
C MET A 132 11.52 -3.66 -3.92
N MET A 133 10.41 -3.25 -3.29
CA MET A 133 9.44 -4.18 -2.70
C MET A 133 8.62 -4.91 -3.77
N GLN A 134 8.20 -4.22 -4.82
CA GLN A 134 7.43 -4.82 -5.90
C GLN A 134 8.27 -5.81 -6.72
N ASP A 135 9.46 -5.41 -7.17
CA ASP A 135 10.36 -6.26 -7.95
C ASP A 135 10.71 -7.54 -7.15
N ARG A 136 10.83 -7.47 -5.82
CA ARG A 136 11.07 -8.65 -4.96
C ARG A 136 9.84 -9.55 -4.80
N SER A 137 8.63 -9.00 -4.86
CA SER A 137 7.41 -9.81 -4.89
C SER A 137 7.23 -10.55 -6.21
N GLU A 138 7.80 -10.02 -7.29
CA GLU A 138 7.84 -10.66 -8.61
C GLU A 138 8.97 -11.70 -8.70
N ASP A 139 10.12 -11.48 -8.06
CA ASP A 139 11.25 -12.45 -8.03
C ASP A 139 11.01 -13.67 -7.10
N GLU A 140 9.95 -13.67 -6.27
CA GLU A 140 9.45 -14.86 -5.57
C GLU A 140 8.37 -15.61 -6.37
N GLU A 141 8.03 -15.16 -7.58
CA GLU A 141 7.46 -16.06 -8.58
C GLU A 141 8.56 -17.05 -8.98
N VAL A 142 8.49 -18.23 -8.34
CA VAL A 142 9.13 -19.47 -8.78
C VAL A 142 9.18 -19.50 -10.31
N GLU A 143 10.39 -19.66 -10.86
CA GLU A 143 10.65 -19.90 -12.28
C GLU A 143 9.87 -21.13 -12.78
N ASP A 144 8.57 -20.98 -13.01
CA ASP A 144 7.77 -21.78 -13.92
C ASP A 144 7.29 -20.83 -15.02
N GLU A 145 8.25 -20.39 -15.86
CA GLU A 145 7.98 -19.73 -17.13
C GLU A 145 7.22 -20.70 -18.06
N GLU A 146 5.89 -20.72 -17.98
CA GLU A 146 5.06 -20.98 -19.16
C GLU A 146 4.29 -19.72 -19.56
N GLU A 147 4.88 -19.04 -20.52
CA GLU A 147 4.35 -17.96 -21.34
C GLU A 147 3.00 -18.34 -21.98
N TYR A 148 1.88 -18.07 -21.29
CA TYR A 148 0.55 -18.11 -21.92
C TYR A 148 0.05 -16.70 -22.24
N GLY A 149 0.41 -16.25 -23.44
CA GLY A 149 -0.30 -15.18 -24.13
C GLY A 149 -1.67 -15.68 -24.61
N TYR A 150 -2.73 -15.22 -23.93
CA TYR A 150 -4.10 -15.47 -24.37
C TYR A 150 -4.51 -14.48 -25.47
N ASP A 151 -4.33 -14.88 -26.73
CA ASP A 151 -5.19 -14.41 -27.82
C ASP A 151 -6.26 -15.47 -28.06
N TYR A 152 -7.51 -15.12 -27.78
CA TYR A 152 -8.69 -15.91 -28.13
C TYR A 152 -8.78 -16.01 -29.65
N ASP A 153 -8.46 -17.17 -30.22
CA ASP A 153 -9.12 -17.63 -31.45
C ASP A 153 -9.32 -19.16 -31.40
N ASP A 154 -10.59 -19.50 -31.63
CA ASP A 154 -11.28 -20.77 -31.49
C ASP A 154 -10.96 -21.67 -32.69
N GLU A 155 -10.04 -22.64 -32.55
CA GLU A 155 -9.97 -23.79 -33.48
C GLU A 155 -9.67 -25.11 -32.75
N GLU A 156 -10.56 -26.07 -32.96
CA GLU A 156 -10.46 -27.49 -32.62
C GLU A 156 -9.12 -28.08 -33.05
N TYR A 157 -8.33 -28.61 -32.10
CA TYR A 157 -7.28 -29.57 -32.42
C TYR A 157 -7.36 -30.86 -31.60
N GLU A 158 -7.22 -31.92 -32.38
CA GLU A 158 -7.36 -33.34 -32.12
C GLU A 158 -6.17 -33.87 -31.30
N TYR A 159 -6.44 -34.58 -30.21
CA TYR A 159 -5.45 -35.17 -29.29
C TYR A 159 -4.51 -36.15 -30.01
N GLY A 160 -3.23 -35.79 -30.11
CA GLY A 160 -2.12 -36.69 -30.40
C GLY A 160 -1.28 -36.91 -29.15
N SER A 161 -1.37 -38.11 -28.58
CA SER A 161 -0.56 -38.59 -27.45
C SER A 161 0.82 -39.02 -27.93
N GLU A 162 1.88 -38.39 -27.42
CA GLU A 162 3.20 -39.03 -27.37
C GLU A 162 3.78 -38.85 -25.96
N ASP A 163 4.09 -40.01 -25.37
CA ASP A 163 4.61 -40.24 -24.04
C ASP A 163 6.08 -39.78 -23.96
N GLU A 164 6.41 -38.91 -23.00
CA GLU A 164 7.79 -38.78 -22.50
C GLU A 164 7.77 -38.86 -20.97
N ASP A 165 8.30 -39.97 -20.47
CA ASP A 165 8.50 -40.32 -19.07
C ASP A 165 9.68 -39.51 -18.49
N ASP A 166 9.40 -38.41 -17.79
CA ASP A 166 10.36 -37.78 -16.87
C ASP A 166 9.86 -37.91 -15.43
N GLU A 167 10.27 -39.01 -14.78
CA GLU A 167 10.15 -39.23 -13.34
C GLU A 167 11.11 -38.30 -12.58
N GLU A 168 10.75 -37.03 -12.40
CA GLU A 168 11.30 -36.23 -11.31
C GLU A 168 10.59 -36.58 -10.00
N ASP A 169 11.37 -37.15 -9.08
CA ASP A 169 11.00 -37.48 -7.70
C ASP A 169 10.54 -36.21 -6.95
N ASN A 170 9.27 -35.83 -7.14
CA ASN A 170 8.53 -34.94 -6.27
C ASN A 170 8.34 -35.64 -4.92
N LEU A 171 9.36 -35.54 -4.06
CA LEU A 171 9.32 -35.89 -2.65
C LEU A 171 8.28 -35.02 -1.93
N ILE A 172 7.02 -35.43 -2.03
CA ILE A 172 5.95 -34.96 -1.15
C ILE A 172 6.43 -35.24 0.29
N PRO A 173 6.52 -34.22 1.16
CA PRO A 173 6.94 -34.43 2.54
C PRO A 173 6.02 -35.46 3.20
N SER A 174 6.59 -36.64 3.49
CA SER A 174 5.92 -37.68 4.27
C SER A 174 5.40 -37.05 5.56
N ALA A 175 4.13 -37.31 5.88
CA ALA A 175 3.47 -36.87 7.11
C ALA A 175 4.43 -37.00 8.30
N ALA A 176 4.77 -35.86 8.90
CA ALA A 176 5.81 -35.74 9.91
C ALA A 176 5.59 -36.71 11.07
N ASP A 177 6.67 -37.33 11.55
CA ASP A 177 6.66 -38.18 12.75
C ASP A 177 6.22 -37.32 13.96
N PRO A 178 5.12 -37.66 14.64
CA PRO A 178 4.62 -36.90 15.79
C PRO A 178 5.59 -36.84 16.98
N ASN A 179 6.72 -37.55 16.95
CA ASN A 179 7.76 -37.53 17.98
C ASN A 179 9.05 -36.81 17.57
N GLU A 180 9.14 -36.25 16.37
CA GLU A 180 10.32 -35.47 15.99
C GLU A 180 10.35 -34.16 16.81
N PRO A 181 11.43 -33.88 17.57
CA PRO A 181 11.50 -32.65 18.35
C PRO A 181 11.38 -31.49 17.38
N ALA A 182 10.38 -30.63 17.59
CA ALA A 182 10.07 -29.53 16.70
C ALA A 182 11.35 -28.77 16.33
N GLU A 183 11.89 -29.04 15.13
CA GLU A 183 12.95 -28.22 14.57
C GLU A 183 12.43 -26.79 14.63
N THR A 184 13.26 -25.86 15.09
CA THR A 184 12.96 -24.43 15.10
C THR A 184 12.60 -24.02 13.68
N LYS A 185 11.29 -24.03 13.38
CA LYS A 185 10.75 -23.73 12.06
C LYS A 185 11.15 -22.29 11.76
N LYS A 186 11.84 -22.10 10.63
CA LYS A 186 12.19 -20.76 10.17
C LYS A 186 10.89 -20.02 9.87
N SER A 187 10.74 -18.85 10.48
CA SER A 187 9.70 -17.89 10.13
C SER A 187 9.77 -17.56 8.64
N GLN A 188 8.61 -17.32 8.02
CA GLN A 188 8.53 -16.77 6.66
C GLN A 188 9.22 -15.39 6.58
N TYR A 189 9.14 -14.60 7.66
CA TYR A 189 9.81 -13.31 7.78
C TYR A 189 11.27 -13.48 8.24
N GLY A 190 12.19 -12.94 7.44
CA GLY A 190 13.63 -12.88 7.67
C GLY A 190 14.09 -11.60 8.38
N ASP A 191 15.41 -11.49 8.58
CA ASP A 191 16.01 -10.26 9.12
C ASP A 191 15.90 -9.09 8.13
N ASP A 192 15.92 -9.37 6.83
CA ASP A 192 15.83 -8.35 5.78
C ASP A 192 14.45 -7.65 5.79
N ASP A 193 13.36 -8.41 5.93
CA ASP A 193 11.99 -7.84 5.99
C ASP A 193 11.84 -6.89 7.19
N VAL A 194 12.45 -7.24 8.32
CA VAL A 194 12.47 -6.38 9.52
C VAL A 194 13.26 -5.10 9.27
N GLN A 195 14.38 -5.17 8.55
CA GLN A 195 15.16 -3.97 8.21
C GLN A 195 14.42 -3.08 7.20
N ASP A 196 13.74 -3.66 6.22
CA ASP A 196 12.99 -2.95 5.19
C ASP A 196 11.81 -2.19 5.81
N GLU A 197 11.02 -2.85 6.67
CA GLU A 197 9.97 -2.18 7.44
C GLU A 197 10.51 -1.06 8.32
N LEU A 198 11.64 -1.29 9.00
CA LEU A 198 12.25 -0.28 9.85
C LEU A 198 12.71 0.94 9.03
N ALA A 199 13.22 0.73 7.82
CA ALA A 199 13.60 1.80 6.91
C ALA A 199 12.38 2.64 6.50
N ILE A 200 11.26 2.00 6.16
CA ILE A 200 10.01 2.68 5.82
C ILE A 200 9.47 3.43 7.04
N LYS A 201 9.37 2.78 8.20
CA LYS A 201 8.88 3.37 9.45
C LYS A 201 9.62 4.66 9.81
N ASN A 202 10.94 4.71 9.61
CA ASN A 202 11.75 5.90 9.89
C ASN A 202 11.47 7.08 8.93
N LEU A 203 10.79 6.85 7.80
CA LEU A 203 10.39 7.87 6.84
C LEU A 203 8.94 8.35 7.02
N LEU A 204 8.17 7.69 7.90
CA LEU A 204 6.79 8.03 8.17
C LEU A 204 6.70 9.14 9.22
N ASP A 205 5.77 10.08 9.00
CA ASP A 205 5.41 11.09 9.99
C ASP A 205 4.22 10.59 10.81
N PRO A 206 4.38 10.30 12.12
CA PRO A 206 3.30 9.83 12.98
C PRO A 206 2.05 10.73 12.99
N GLU A 207 2.20 12.03 12.72
CA GLU A 207 1.07 12.97 12.65
C GLU A 207 0.24 12.80 11.36
N GLU A 208 0.80 12.15 10.34
CA GLU A 208 0.16 11.89 9.04
C GLU A 208 -0.40 10.46 8.91
N TRP A 209 -0.63 9.77 10.03
CA TRP A 209 -1.12 8.39 10.02
C TRP A 209 -2.34 8.19 9.12
N TYR A 210 -3.24 9.17 9.04
CA TYR A 210 -4.45 9.14 8.21
C TYR A 210 -4.20 9.10 6.69
N LYS A 211 -2.92 9.12 6.25
CA LYS A 211 -2.50 8.95 4.86
C LYS A 211 -1.80 7.62 4.59
N TYR A 212 -1.46 6.85 5.63
CA TYR A 212 -0.63 5.66 5.46
C TYR A 212 -1.34 4.60 4.61
N SER A 213 -0.63 4.11 3.61
CA SER A 213 -1.02 2.91 2.89
C SER A 213 -0.97 1.66 3.78
N TYR A 214 -1.53 0.55 3.30
CA TYR A 214 -1.54 -0.76 3.93
C TYR A 214 -0.13 -1.21 4.29
N TRP A 215 0.84 -1.03 3.39
CA TRP A 215 2.24 -1.39 3.63
C TRP A 215 2.93 -0.43 4.60
N GLU A 216 2.60 0.87 4.56
CA GLU A 216 3.10 1.82 5.55
C GLU A 216 2.54 1.54 6.95
N LEU A 217 1.30 1.04 7.06
CA LEU A 217 0.75 0.55 8.33
C LEU A 217 1.50 -0.67 8.84
N HIS A 218 1.81 -1.63 7.96
CA HIS A 218 2.61 -2.81 8.27
C HIS A 218 3.98 -2.41 8.86
N ALA A 219 4.66 -1.49 8.19
CA ALA A 219 5.93 -0.94 8.64
C ALA A 219 5.80 -0.15 9.96
N TYR A 220 4.81 0.74 10.07
CA TYR A 220 4.59 1.58 11.25
C TYR A 220 4.39 0.73 12.52
N PHE A 221 3.59 -0.33 12.43
CA PHE A 221 3.37 -1.28 13.52
C PHE A 221 4.49 -2.32 13.67
N SER A 222 5.45 -2.36 12.74
CA SER A 222 6.61 -3.26 12.75
C SER A 222 6.22 -4.74 12.70
N CYS A 223 5.30 -5.05 11.79
CA CYS A 223 4.66 -6.36 11.74
C CYS A 223 5.59 -7.49 11.30
N ALA A 224 6.59 -7.27 10.45
CA ALA A 224 7.61 -8.29 10.15
C ALA A 224 8.35 -8.75 11.42
N ALA A 225 8.65 -7.82 12.34
CA ALA A 225 9.28 -8.16 13.61
C ALA A 225 8.35 -8.98 14.52
N GLU A 226 7.05 -8.73 14.46
CA GLU A 226 6.04 -9.52 15.18
C GLU A 226 5.81 -10.90 14.55
N PHE A 227 5.72 -11.00 13.23
CA PHE A 227 5.52 -12.27 12.52
C PHE A 227 6.76 -13.16 12.55
N LYS A 228 7.95 -12.60 12.79
CA LYS A 228 9.16 -13.38 13.05
C LYS A 228 9.09 -14.18 14.35
N LYS A 229 8.27 -13.77 15.31
CA LYS A 229 8.11 -14.45 16.59
C LYS A 229 7.18 -15.65 16.44
N SER A 230 7.43 -16.70 17.23
CA SER A 230 6.42 -17.74 17.42
C SER A 230 5.25 -17.15 18.22
N LYS A 231 4.04 -17.25 17.67
CA LYS A 231 2.82 -16.71 18.26
C LYS A 231 1.97 -17.82 18.85
N ASP A 232 1.49 -17.61 20.07
CA ASP A 232 0.53 -18.53 20.68
C ASP A 232 -0.85 -18.40 20.03
N VAL A 233 -1.63 -19.48 20.06
CA VAL A 233 -3.03 -19.44 19.65
C VAL A 233 -3.78 -18.47 20.57
N TYR A 234 -4.66 -17.65 19.99
CA TYR A 234 -5.47 -16.70 20.76
C TYR A 234 -6.33 -17.44 21.78
N PRO A 235 -6.19 -17.16 23.09
CA PRO A 235 -7.11 -17.68 24.08
C PRO A 235 -8.48 -17.00 23.90
N PRO A 236 -9.59 -17.65 24.29
CA PRO A 236 -10.94 -17.08 24.16
C PRO A 236 -11.10 -15.67 24.74
N GLU A 237 -10.39 -15.38 25.83
CA GLU A 237 -10.38 -14.07 26.50
C GLU A 237 -9.90 -12.96 25.58
N ARG A 238 -8.89 -13.22 24.75
CA ARG A 238 -8.34 -12.23 23.81
C ARG A 238 -9.34 -11.84 22.72
N TRP A 239 -10.15 -12.80 22.27
CA TRP A 239 -11.25 -12.52 21.35
C TRP A 239 -12.37 -11.73 22.01
N ILE A 240 -12.66 -12.00 23.29
CA ILE A 240 -13.64 -11.21 24.06
C ILE A 240 -13.14 -9.76 24.18
N ASP A 241 -11.89 -9.56 24.56
CA ASP A 241 -11.29 -8.23 24.71
C ASP A 241 -11.35 -7.43 23.39
N LEU A 242 -11.05 -8.07 22.26
CA LEU A 242 -11.09 -7.42 20.95
C LEU A 242 -12.52 -7.06 20.51
N ARG A 243 -13.52 -7.90 20.81
CA ARG A 243 -14.94 -7.58 20.54
C ARG A 243 -15.47 -6.47 21.42
N ASP A 244 -15.21 -6.55 22.73
CA ASP A 244 -15.59 -5.50 23.68
C ASP A 244 -14.97 -4.17 23.28
N PHE A 245 -13.71 -4.19 22.85
CA PHE A 245 -13.02 -3.01 22.34
C PHE A 245 -13.63 -2.48 21.04
N TYR A 246 -13.98 -3.34 20.08
CA TYR A 246 -14.69 -2.90 18.87
C TYR A 246 -16.01 -2.17 19.22
N HIS A 247 -16.78 -2.68 20.17
CA HIS A 247 -18.01 -2.02 20.64
C HIS A 247 -17.76 -0.67 21.32
N GLU A 248 -16.69 -0.57 22.12
CA GLU A 248 -16.24 0.69 22.71
C GLU A 248 -15.85 1.70 21.62
N PHE A 249 -14.98 1.27 20.69
CA PHE A 249 -14.50 2.08 19.57
C PHE A 249 -15.64 2.61 18.70
N THR A 250 -16.57 1.75 18.28
CA THR A 250 -17.70 2.15 17.42
C THR A 250 -18.60 3.19 18.08
N LYS A 251 -18.81 3.06 19.39
CA LYS A 251 -19.55 4.04 20.17
C LYS A 251 -18.80 5.38 20.26
N GLU A 252 -17.50 5.36 20.60
CA GLU A 252 -16.66 6.56 20.67
C GLU A 252 -16.58 7.28 19.32
N ASP A 253 -16.38 6.52 18.24
CA ASP A 253 -16.30 7.05 16.89
C ASP A 253 -17.61 7.72 16.45
N LEU A 254 -18.76 7.13 16.81
CA LEU A 254 -20.08 7.72 16.55
C LEU A 254 -20.33 9.00 17.36
N GLU A 255 -19.87 9.04 18.62
CA GLU A 255 -19.98 10.23 19.48
C GLU A 255 -19.10 11.39 18.98
N GLU A 256 -17.87 11.09 18.55
CA GLU A 256 -16.93 12.08 18.02
C GLU A 256 -17.34 12.58 16.62
N PHE A 257 -17.80 11.66 15.77
CA PHE A 257 -18.21 11.93 14.40
C PHE A 257 -19.62 11.40 14.14
N PRO A 258 -20.68 12.14 14.52
CA PRO A 258 -22.05 11.71 14.27
C PRO A 258 -22.31 11.46 12.78
N ILE A 259 -22.96 10.34 12.46
CA ILE A 259 -23.32 9.99 11.08
C ILE A 259 -24.52 10.84 10.66
N PRO A 260 -24.43 11.58 9.53
CA PRO A 260 -25.56 12.35 9.02
C PRO A 260 -26.76 11.45 8.71
N GLU A 261 -27.97 12.01 8.84
CA GLU A 261 -29.20 11.27 8.55
C GLU A 261 -29.20 10.74 7.11
N GLY A 262 -29.34 9.41 6.96
CA GLY A 262 -29.39 8.73 5.66
C GLY A 262 -28.04 8.26 5.11
N GLU A 263 -26.93 8.58 5.77
CA GLU A 263 -25.61 8.02 5.44
C GLU A 263 -25.43 6.62 6.03
N PRO A 264 -24.69 5.72 5.35
CA PRO A 264 -24.44 4.37 5.87
C PRO A 264 -23.56 4.41 7.12
N GLU A 265 -23.67 3.37 7.95
CA GLU A 265 -22.78 3.19 9.09
C GLU A 265 -21.31 3.09 8.66
N ARG A 266 -20.40 3.73 9.40
CA ARG A 266 -18.95 3.65 9.11
C ARG A 266 -18.37 2.28 9.42
N SER A 267 -18.97 1.57 10.36
CA SER A 267 -18.72 0.16 10.63
C SER A 267 -19.93 -0.49 11.29
N TYR A 268 -20.08 -1.80 11.10
CA TYR A 268 -21.19 -2.60 11.65
C TYR A 268 -20.83 -4.08 11.73
N GLN A 269 -21.59 -4.85 12.52
CA GLN A 269 -21.51 -6.32 12.55
C GLN A 269 -22.34 -6.89 11.38
N TYR A 270 -21.79 -7.85 10.65
CA TYR A 270 -22.40 -8.36 9.42
C TYR A 270 -23.76 -9.03 9.66
N THR A 271 -23.90 -9.81 10.75
CA THR A 271 -25.18 -10.40 11.16
C THR A 271 -25.40 -10.27 12.67
N GLU A 272 -26.62 -10.56 13.12
CA GLU A 272 -26.94 -10.77 14.55
C GLU A 272 -26.78 -12.24 14.99
N GLY A 273 -26.46 -13.13 14.05
CA GLY A 273 -26.44 -14.57 14.25
C GLY A 273 -25.14 -15.06 14.89
N SER A 274 -25.20 -16.22 15.52
CA SER A 274 -24.03 -16.96 15.99
C SER A 274 -23.90 -18.29 15.25
N TYR A 275 -22.67 -18.72 15.00
CA TYR A 275 -22.36 -20.04 14.46
C TYR A 275 -21.31 -20.72 15.31
N ASP A 276 -21.44 -22.02 15.50
CA ASP A 276 -20.41 -22.85 16.14
C ASP A 276 -19.77 -23.74 15.06
N PRO A 277 -18.67 -23.28 14.44
CA PRO A 277 -18.07 -23.96 13.31
C PRO A 277 -17.40 -25.28 13.78
N PRO A 278 -17.42 -26.37 12.97
CA PRO A 278 -16.83 -27.66 13.32
C PRO A 278 -15.30 -27.67 13.24
N MET A 279 -14.66 -26.67 13.83
CA MET A 279 -13.23 -26.44 13.78
C MET A 279 -12.67 -26.05 15.15
N GLU A 280 -11.39 -26.32 15.37
CA GLU A 280 -10.65 -25.89 16.55
C GLU A 280 -9.30 -25.30 16.14
N THR A 281 -8.81 -24.37 16.94
CA THR A 281 -7.55 -23.68 16.71
C THR A 281 -6.35 -24.58 16.99
N PHE A 282 -5.28 -24.46 16.20
CA PHE A 282 -4.03 -25.18 16.42
C PHE A 282 -2.81 -24.42 15.87
N GLN A 283 -1.61 -24.93 16.14
CA GLN A 283 -0.36 -24.44 15.53
C GLN A 283 -0.10 -25.18 14.21
N SER A 284 -0.25 -24.49 13.08
CA SER A 284 -0.06 -24.98 11.72
C SER A 284 1.40 -24.89 11.24
N GLY A 285 2.33 -25.24 12.12
CA GLY A 285 3.73 -25.31 11.77
C GLY A 285 4.32 -23.99 11.24
N TYR A 286 4.70 -23.97 9.96
CA TYR A 286 5.31 -22.80 9.33
C TYR A 286 4.30 -21.71 8.95
N LYS A 287 3.01 -22.06 8.80
CA LYS A 287 1.91 -21.11 8.55
C LYS A 287 1.50 -20.33 9.82
N GLY A 288 2.05 -20.70 10.99
CA GLY A 288 1.73 -20.07 12.26
C GLY A 288 0.46 -20.67 12.89
N ARG A 289 -0.55 -19.84 13.14
CA ARG A 289 -1.83 -20.29 13.73
C ARG A 289 -2.75 -20.78 12.61
N GLY A 290 -3.57 -21.78 12.90
CA GLY A 290 -4.48 -22.38 11.94
C GLY A 290 -5.77 -22.87 12.57
N LEU A 291 -6.67 -23.35 11.72
CA LEU A 291 -7.88 -24.06 12.10
C LEU A 291 -7.83 -25.49 11.57
N LYS A 292 -8.26 -26.46 12.38
CA LYS A 292 -8.41 -27.85 11.94
C LYS A 292 -9.79 -28.38 12.27
N ALA A 293 -10.25 -29.38 11.53
CA ALA A 293 -11.56 -29.97 11.73
C ALA A 293 -11.66 -30.63 13.13
N SER A 294 -12.66 -30.25 13.94
CA SER A 294 -12.86 -30.82 15.29
C SER A 294 -13.54 -32.20 15.26
N ARG A 295 -14.15 -32.53 14.11
CA ARG A 295 -14.78 -33.81 13.76
C ARG A 295 -14.65 -34.05 12.25
N ASP A 296 -15.09 -35.21 11.79
CA ASP A 296 -15.26 -35.43 10.34
C ASP A 296 -16.35 -34.49 9.79
N ILE A 297 -16.10 -33.91 8.63
CA ILE A 297 -16.97 -32.98 7.90
C ILE A 297 -17.23 -33.58 6.52
N LYS A 298 -18.49 -33.55 6.08
CA LYS A 298 -18.87 -34.09 4.77
C LYS A 298 -18.73 -33.08 3.65
N GLU A 299 -18.42 -33.56 2.45
CA GLU A 299 -18.50 -32.74 1.25
C GLU A 299 -19.86 -32.03 1.15
N GLY A 300 -19.83 -30.73 0.86
CA GLY A 300 -20.99 -29.84 0.78
C GLY A 300 -21.54 -29.35 2.13
N GLU A 301 -20.95 -29.77 3.25
CA GLU A 301 -21.33 -29.30 4.59
C GLU A 301 -20.80 -27.88 4.86
N LEU A 302 -21.59 -27.07 5.59
CA LEU A 302 -21.19 -25.73 6.02
C LEU A 302 -20.08 -25.84 7.08
N VAL A 303 -18.94 -25.20 6.82
CA VAL A 303 -17.77 -25.22 7.71
C VAL A 303 -17.60 -23.90 8.44
N PHE A 304 -17.85 -22.78 7.75
CA PHE A 304 -17.78 -21.45 8.32
C PHE A 304 -18.92 -20.60 7.75
N GLN A 305 -19.44 -19.68 8.55
CA GLN A 305 -20.31 -18.60 8.08
C GLN A 305 -19.95 -17.34 8.87
N ALA A 306 -20.07 -16.17 8.23
CA ALA A 306 -19.94 -14.91 8.97
C ALA A 306 -21.01 -14.80 10.07
N THR A 307 -20.63 -14.23 11.20
CA THR A 307 -21.47 -14.14 12.39
C THR A 307 -21.58 -12.69 12.86
N ASN A 308 -22.11 -12.50 14.07
CA ASN A 308 -21.97 -11.25 14.81
C ASN A 308 -20.52 -10.91 15.19
N ASN A 309 -19.55 -11.80 15.00
CA ASN A 309 -18.14 -11.48 15.18
C ASN A 309 -17.47 -10.96 13.90
N THR A 310 -18.13 -11.08 12.74
CA THR A 310 -17.66 -10.50 11.48
C THR A 310 -18.03 -9.03 11.45
N VAL A 311 -17.02 -8.16 11.40
CA VAL A 311 -17.20 -6.71 11.36
C VAL A 311 -16.84 -6.14 10.00
N ILE A 312 -17.57 -5.12 9.60
CA ILE A 312 -17.44 -4.42 8.34
C ILE A 312 -17.03 -2.98 8.62
N PHE A 313 -16.06 -2.46 7.88
CA PHE A 313 -15.73 -1.04 7.79
C PHE A 313 -16.03 -0.54 6.38
N THR A 314 -16.85 0.49 6.27
CA THR A 314 -17.24 1.06 4.97
C THR A 314 -16.26 2.12 4.46
N HIS A 315 -15.29 2.51 5.30
CA HIS A 315 -14.29 3.54 4.99
C HIS A 315 -12.91 3.12 5.51
N GLY A 316 -11.88 3.23 4.66
CA GLY A 316 -10.49 2.93 5.05
C GLY A 316 -9.98 3.81 6.18
N HIS A 317 -10.42 5.07 6.27
CA HIS A 317 -10.08 5.97 7.38
C HIS A 317 -10.54 5.42 8.75
N THR A 318 -11.77 4.92 8.85
CA THR A 318 -12.31 4.37 10.10
C THR A 318 -11.57 3.09 10.51
N TRP A 319 -11.26 2.22 9.56
CA TRP A 319 -10.46 1.01 9.80
C TRP A 319 -9.03 1.37 10.26
N ARG A 320 -8.40 2.36 9.63
CA ARG A 320 -7.08 2.84 10.05
C ARG A 320 -7.13 3.42 11.47
N LYS A 321 -8.15 4.23 11.80
CA LYS A 321 -8.37 4.76 13.15
C LYS A 321 -8.54 3.63 14.17
N PHE A 322 -9.25 2.56 13.81
CA PHE A 322 -9.40 1.38 14.66
C PHE A 322 -8.06 0.71 14.96
N LEU A 323 -7.22 0.46 13.95
CA LEU A 323 -5.86 -0.09 14.14
C LEU A 323 -5.00 0.77 15.08
N PHE A 324 -4.98 2.09 14.86
CA PHE A 324 -4.26 3.01 15.75
C PHE A 324 -4.83 2.98 17.18
N SER A 325 -6.15 2.86 17.32
CA SER A 325 -6.78 2.79 18.64
C SER A 325 -6.47 1.49 19.40
N ILE A 326 -6.19 0.38 18.69
CA ILE A 326 -5.63 -0.85 19.28
C ILE A 326 -4.18 -0.59 19.70
N TYR A 327 -3.37 -0.06 18.77
CA TYR A 327 -1.95 0.17 18.98
C TYR A 327 -1.66 1.15 20.14
N GLU A 328 -2.45 2.20 20.30
CA GLU A 328 -2.28 3.18 21.38
C GLU A 328 -2.71 2.64 22.76
N ARG A 329 -3.50 1.57 22.79
CA ARG A 329 -3.86 0.82 24.01
C ARG A 329 -2.84 -0.28 24.35
N TYR A 330 -1.67 -0.24 23.70
CA TYR A 330 -0.49 -1.03 24.07
C TYR A 330 -0.18 -0.78 25.55
N GLU A 331 0.00 -1.86 26.33
CA GLU A 331 0.21 -1.91 27.79
C GLU A 331 -1.03 -2.08 28.70
N ASP A 332 -2.26 -1.86 28.23
CA ASP A 332 -3.48 -2.14 29.03
C ASP A 332 -4.14 -3.46 28.64
N ARG A 333 -4.50 -3.60 27.36
CA ARG A 333 -5.28 -4.76 26.85
C ARG A 333 -4.72 -5.42 25.61
N PHE A 334 -3.89 -4.71 24.85
CA PHE A 334 -3.36 -5.18 23.57
C PHE A 334 -1.84 -5.08 23.55
N ASP A 335 -1.24 -5.89 22.68
CA ASP A 335 0.17 -5.83 22.32
C ASP A 335 0.31 -5.48 20.82
N SER A 336 1.55 -5.34 20.36
CA SER A 336 1.88 -5.06 18.97
C SER A 336 1.44 -6.21 18.06
N GLU A 337 1.47 -7.44 18.57
CA GLU A 337 0.99 -8.63 17.88
C GLU A 337 -0.49 -8.47 17.48
N THR A 338 -1.38 -8.02 18.37
CA THR A 338 -2.80 -7.87 18.06
C THR A 338 -3.07 -6.85 16.97
N THR A 339 -2.34 -5.74 16.93
CA THR A 339 -2.54 -4.75 15.86
C THR A 339 -2.14 -5.34 14.51
N CYS A 340 -1.00 -6.02 14.44
CA CYS A 340 -0.53 -6.66 13.21
C CYS A 340 -1.43 -7.82 12.77
N ASP A 341 -1.96 -8.58 13.72
CA ASP A 341 -2.92 -9.65 13.44
C ASP A 341 -4.22 -9.10 12.85
N VAL A 342 -4.83 -8.09 13.47
CA VAL A 342 -6.03 -7.40 12.96
C VAL A 342 -5.80 -6.83 11.56
N LEU A 343 -4.60 -6.29 11.31
CA LEU A 343 -4.22 -5.77 10.00
C LEU A 343 -4.24 -6.87 8.93
N VAL A 344 -3.58 -8.02 9.16
CA VAL A 344 -3.49 -9.12 8.16
C VAL A 344 -4.74 -9.98 8.07
N TRP A 345 -5.56 -10.01 9.12
CA TRP A 345 -6.87 -10.67 9.12
C TRP A 345 -7.98 -9.84 8.47
N SER A 346 -7.67 -8.61 8.08
CA SER A 346 -8.59 -7.76 7.35
C SER A 346 -8.42 -7.96 5.84
N TRP A 347 -9.51 -7.96 5.09
CA TRP A 347 -9.49 -8.00 3.63
C TRP A 347 -10.52 -7.07 3.03
N ILE A 348 -10.41 -6.79 1.73
CA ILE A 348 -11.39 -5.98 1.01
C ILE A 348 -12.22 -6.85 0.10
N GLN A 349 -13.54 -6.62 0.09
CA GLN A 349 -14.45 -7.26 -0.85
C GLN A 349 -15.68 -6.40 -1.13
N ARG A 350 -16.56 -6.88 -2.01
CA ARG A 350 -17.93 -6.38 -2.17
C ARG A 350 -18.89 -7.39 -1.55
N LEU A 351 -19.87 -6.94 -0.78
CA LEU A 351 -20.84 -7.84 -0.13
C LEU A 351 -21.94 -8.31 -1.08
N VAL A 352 -22.19 -7.54 -2.14
CA VAL A 352 -23.13 -7.89 -3.21
C VAL A 352 -22.52 -7.52 -4.57
N PRO A 353 -22.94 -8.17 -5.67
CA PRO A 353 -22.48 -7.81 -7.00
C PRO A 353 -22.71 -6.32 -7.31
N GLY A 354 -21.63 -5.61 -7.63
CA GLY A 354 -21.66 -4.15 -7.91
C GLY A 354 -21.88 -3.25 -6.68
N GLY A 355 -21.98 -3.81 -5.46
CA GLY A 355 -22.06 -3.05 -4.22
C GLY A 355 -20.75 -2.34 -3.88
N PRO A 356 -20.72 -1.43 -2.88
CA PRO A 356 -19.51 -0.72 -2.48
C PRO A 356 -18.42 -1.69 -1.99
N LEU A 357 -17.16 -1.24 -2.06
CA LEU A 357 -16.05 -1.92 -1.39
C LEU A 357 -16.16 -1.70 0.11
N VAL A 358 -15.85 -2.74 0.87
CA VAL A 358 -15.77 -2.70 2.33
C VAL A 358 -14.52 -3.44 2.78
N ILE A 359 -14.00 -3.07 3.95
CA ILE A 359 -12.99 -3.85 4.65
C ILE A 359 -13.72 -4.76 5.63
N VAL A 360 -13.44 -6.05 5.57
CA VAL A 360 -14.03 -7.08 6.42
C VAL A 360 -12.95 -7.63 7.34
N MET A 361 -13.35 -8.01 8.55
CA MET A 361 -12.51 -8.69 9.50
C MET A 361 -13.38 -9.57 10.40
N ASP A 362 -12.90 -10.77 10.71
CA ASP A 362 -13.49 -11.60 11.76
C ASP A 362 -12.83 -11.32 13.12
N ILE A 363 -13.63 -11.20 14.17
CA ILE A 363 -13.18 -11.06 15.56
C ILE A 363 -13.46 -12.35 16.35
N ASP A 364 -13.10 -13.47 15.73
CA ASP A 364 -13.12 -14.80 16.30
C ASP A 364 -12.12 -15.73 15.60
N ASN A 365 -12.25 -17.03 15.85
CA ASN A 365 -11.35 -18.02 15.29
C ASN A 365 -11.38 -18.09 13.75
N GLY A 366 -12.40 -17.56 13.07
CA GLY A 366 -12.48 -17.51 11.60
C GLY A 366 -11.26 -16.87 10.95
N SER A 367 -10.67 -15.86 11.60
CA SER A 367 -9.47 -15.15 11.16
C SER A 367 -8.20 -16.00 11.12
N LEU A 368 -8.24 -17.21 11.68
CA LEU A 368 -7.12 -18.15 11.72
C LEU A 368 -7.18 -19.20 10.60
N MET A 369 -8.11 -19.07 9.66
CA MET A 369 -8.15 -19.90 8.46
C MET A 369 -6.94 -19.57 7.61
N ASN A 370 -6.19 -20.58 7.16
CA ASN A 370 -4.99 -20.39 6.34
C ASN A 370 -5.31 -20.52 4.85
N GLU A 371 -4.41 -19.95 4.04
CA GLU A 371 -4.49 -20.05 2.58
C GLU A 371 -4.20 -21.47 2.10
N GLY A 372 -5.05 -21.97 1.21
CA GLY A 372 -4.80 -23.11 0.35
C GLY A 372 -4.85 -22.70 -1.11
N ARG A 373 -4.09 -23.38 -1.95
CA ARG A 373 -3.92 -23.07 -3.37
C ARG A 373 -3.93 -24.33 -4.22
N GLU A 374 -4.46 -24.24 -5.44
CA GLU A 374 -4.47 -25.37 -6.38
C GLU A 374 -3.13 -25.54 -7.11
N GLU A 375 -2.29 -24.51 -7.02
CA GLU A 375 -0.96 -24.45 -7.61
C GLU A 375 0.03 -25.48 -7.02
N PRO A 376 1.01 -25.95 -7.82
CA PRO A 376 2.10 -26.79 -7.32
C PRO A 376 2.82 -26.17 -6.12
N GLY A 377 3.22 -27.01 -5.17
CA GLY A 377 3.91 -26.56 -3.94
C GLY A 377 3.00 -26.08 -2.81
N TRP A 378 1.70 -25.94 -3.05
CA TRP A 378 0.73 -25.55 -2.04
C TRP A 378 -0.15 -26.70 -1.56
N GLU A 379 -0.62 -26.58 -0.31
CA GLU A 379 -1.70 -27.44 0.17
C GLU A 379 -3.03 -26.97 -0.43
N LYS A 380 -3.75 -27.89 -1.05
CA LYS A 380 -5.02 -27.59 -1.72
C LYS A 380 -6.08 -27.10 -0.74
N PRO A 381 -6.90 -26.11 -1.12
CA PRO A 381 -8.05 -25.72 -0.31
C PRO A 381 -8.98 -26.93 -0.14
N ASN A 382 -9.68 -26.98 0.99
CA ASN A 382 -10.67 -28.03 1.27
C ASN A 382 -12.04 -27.48 1.63
N ILE A 383 -12.15 -26.15 1.66
CA ILE A 383 -13.41 -25.41 1.70
C ILE A 383 -13.42 -24.34 0.62
N LYS A 384 -14.60 -23.91 0.22
CA LYS A 384 -14.84 -22.88 -0.80
C LYS A 384 -15.93 -21.93 -0.35
N CYS A 385 -15.78 -20.66 -0.68
CA CYS A 385 -16.82 -19.68 -0.39
C CYS A 385 -17.99 -19.78 -1.39
N GLY A 386 -19.22 -19.78 -0.87
CA GLY A 386 -20.45 -19.86 -1.62
C GLY A 386 -20.69 -21.21 -2.31
N LYS A 387 -21.94 -21.43 -2.75
CA LYS A 387 -22.30 -22.57 -3.62
C LYS A 387 -22.39 -22.19 -5.09
N ASP A 388 -22.76 -20.95 -5.37
CA ASP A 388 -23.12 -20.47 -6.72
C ASP A 388 -22.10 -19.47 -7.29
N GLY A 389 -20.85 -19.51 -6.81
CA GLY A 389 -19.75 -18.67 -7.32
C GLY A 389 -19.74 -17.22 -6.81
N TRP A 390 -20.61 -16.88 -5.85
CA TRP A 390 -20.53 -15.64 -5.09
C TRP A 390 -20.23 -15.95 -3.62
N CYS A 391 -19.27 -15.23 -3.05
CA CYS A 391 -18.93 -15.36 -1.63
C CYS A 391 -19.82 -14.44 -0.78
N ASP A 392 -20.77 -15.04 -0.06
CA ASP A 392 -21.60 -14.39 0.97
C ASP A 392 -21.18 -14.79 2.39
N PHE A 393 -19.90 -15.12 2.55
CA PHE A 393 -19.25 -15.60 3.77
C PHE A 393 -19.65 -17.00 4.24
N ASP A 394 -20.49 -17.73 3.51
CA ASP A 394 -20.74 -19.14 3.79
C ASP A 394 -19.67 -19.99 3.09
N TYR A 395 -18.91 -20.79 3.85
CA TYR A 395 -17.88 -21.67 3.31
C TYR A 395 -18.29 -23.12 3.48
N PHE A 396 -18.22 -23.87 2.38
CA PHE A 396 -18.62 -25.27 2.33
C PHE A 396 -17.42 -26.16 2.03
N ALA A 397 -17.39 -27.34 2.62
CA ALA A 397 -16.38 -28.34 2.30
C ALA A 397 -16.50 -28.80 0.85
N ILE A 398 -15.39 -28.80 0.09
CA ILE A 398 -15.36 -29.27 -1.31
C ILE A 398 -15.01 -30.77 -1.41
N LYS A 399 -14.70 -31.40 -0.29
CA LYS A 399 -14.46 -32.83 -0.14
C LYS A 399 -14.78 -33.26 1.30
N ASP A 400 -14.82 -34.56 1.56
CA ASP A 400 -14.82 -35.07 2.93
C ASP A 400 -13.51 -34.63 3.63
N ILE A 401 -13.61 -34.01 4.81
CA ILE A 401 -12.48 -33.56 5.64
C ILE A 401 -12.47 -34.41 6.91
N ARG A 402 -11.34 -35.05 7.23
CA ARG A 402 -11.23 -35.86 8.46
C ARG A 402 -10.94 -34.98 9.66
N LYS A 403 -11.36 -35.44 10.84
CA LYS A 403 -10.97 -34.83 12.11
C LYS A 403 -9.45 -34.63 12.18
N GLY A 404 -9.04 -33.40 12.49
CA GLY A 404 -7.66 -33.00 12.66
C GLY A 404 -6.96 -32.52 11.38
N GLU A 405 -7.58 -32.65 10.20
CA GLU A 405 -7.09 -32.01 8.98
C GLU A 405 -7.26 -30.48 9.08
N GLU A 406 -6.26 -29.73 8.61
CA GLU A 406 -6.31 -28.27 8.55
C GLU A 406 -7.42 -27.80 7.60
N ILE A 407 -8.14 -26.74 7.97
CA ILE A 407 -9.12 -26.07 7.13
C ILE A 407 -8.40 -24.99 6.32
N LEU A 408 -8.47 -25.13 5.00
CA LEU A 408 -7.78 -24.26 4.04
C LEU A 408 -8.77 -23.70 3.02
N CYS A 409 -8.70 -22.39 2.78
CA CYS A 409 -9.49 -21.71 1.77
C CYS A 409 -8.58 -20.94 0.80
N ASP A 410 -9.04 -20.73 -0.43
CA ASP A 410 -8.32 -19.87 -1.37
C ASP A 410 -8.73 -18.41 -1.11
N TYR A 411 -7.80 -17.60 -0.62
CA TYR A 411 -8.07 -16.20 -0.27
C TYR A 411 -8.52 -15.37 -1.47
N ARG A 412 -8.12 -15.74 -2.69
CA ARG A 412 -8.47 -15.01 -3.92
C ARG A 412 -9.95 -15.14 -4.26
N GLU A 413 -10.66 -16.12 -3.68
CA GLU A 413 -12.10 -16.27 -3.90
C GLU A 413 -12.93 -15.14 -3.25
N PHE A 414 -12.37 -14.46 -2.24
CA PHE A 414 -13.10 -13.43 -1.50
C PHE A 414 -12.32 -12.12 -1.36
N ALA A 415 -10.99 -12.17 -1.23
CA ALA A 415 -10.16 -10.99 -1.05
C ALA A 415 -9.81 -10.32 -2.38
N MET A 416 -10.18 -9.06 -2.52
CA MET A 416 -9.74 -8.19 -3.62
C MET A 416 -8.37 -7.60 -3.28
N LEU A 417 -7.30 -8.35 -3.53
CA LEU A 417 -5.92 -8.02 -3.10
C LEU A 417 -5.45 -6.61 -3.51
N ASN A 418 -5.85 -6.14 -4.70
CA ASN A 418 -5.45 -4.83 -5.23
C ASN A 418 -6.38 -3.67 -4.82
N ALA A 419 -7.36 -3.89 -3.95
CA ALA A 419 -8.39 -2.90 -3.65
C ALA A 419 -8.06 -1.96 -2.46
N TRP A 420 -6.94 -2.17 -1.77
CA TRP A 420 -6.51 -1.31 -0.65
C TRP A 420 -6.40 0.17 -1.06
N ASN A 421 -5.78 0.44 -2.20
CA ASN A 421 -5.67 1.79 -2.77
C ASN A 421 -7.04 2.45 -3.06
N MET A 422 -8.05 1.66 -3.46
CA MET A 422 -9.40 2.14 -3.72
C MET A 422 -10.13 2.54 -2.43
N MET A 423 -9.68 2.01 -1.29
CA MET A 423 -10.16 2.36 0.05
C MET A 423 -9.35 3.50 0.69
N GLY A 424 -8.41 4.10 -0.04
CA GLY A 424 -7.52 5.15 0.46
C GLY A 424 -6.45 4.63 1.42
N LEU A 425 -6.06 3.37 1.23
CA LEU A 425 -4.99 2.64 1.93
C LEU A 425 -3.92 2.22 0.93
#